data_AF-A0A2V7FIS7-F1
#
_entry.id   AF-A0A2V7FIS7-F1
#
_cell.length_a   1.000
_cell.length_b   1.000
_cell.length_c   1.000
_cell.angle_alpha   90.00
_cell.angle_beta   90.00
_cell.angle_gamma   90.00
#
_symmetry.space_group_name_H-M   'P 1'
#
loop_
_entity.id
_entity.type
_entity.pdbx_description
1 polymer ?
#
loop_
_entity_poly.entity_id
_entity_poly.type
_entity_poly.pdbx_seq_one_letter_code
_entity_poly.pdbx_strand_id
1 'polypeptide(L)'
;MPLDDLVLALQRFVDRLVRRARRGRAPTPGRRRLLVVQIDGLSRGVLEQALAEGRMPFLRRVIERAGWRVHPMFVGLPSSTPSFQLAAMYGVRPDIPGFHYHDKRQREDVYFPRAGDAARVERAQASGRRGIVEGGACYGCVFTGGALQNLFTFAIMKRPSGSGLLAALSAIIVLLWVALKSTVITVVELARA
;
A
#
# COMPACT_ATOMS: atom_id res chain seq x y z
N MET A 1 -32.42 -2.79 7.75
CA MET A 1 -30.99 -2.46 7.55
C MET A 1 -30.52 -3.20 6.31
N PRO A 2 -29.94 -2.51 5.31
CA PRO A 2 -29.41 -3.18 4.13
C PRO A 2 -28.25 -4.11 4.53
N LEU A 3 -28.12 -5.25 3.84
CA LEU A 3 -27.07 -6.26 4.09
C LEU A 3 -25.67 -5.64 4.10
N ASP A 4 -25.44 -4.62 3.27
CA ASP A 4 -24.18 -3.88 3.19
C ASP A 4 -23.81 -3.19 4.51
N ASP A 5 -24.78 -2.63 5.24
CA ASP A 5 -24.52 -1.97 6.52
C ASP A 5 -24.11 -2.98 7.60
N LEU A 6 -24.70 -4.17 7.56
CA LEU A 6 -24.42 -5.26 8.50
C LEU A 6 -23.04 -5.89 8.21
N VAL A 7 -22.70 -6.07 6.93
CA VAL A 7 -21.37 -6.47 6.48
C VAL A 7 -20.33 -5.42 6.85
N LEU A 8 -20.60 -4.13 6.63
CA LEU A 8 -19.70 -3.04 7.02
C LEU A 8 -19.56 -2.92 8.55
N ALA A 9 -20.60 -3.20 9.32
CA ALA A 9 -20.55 -3.20 10.78
C ALA A 9 -19.68 -4.36 11.31
N LEU A 10 -19.87 -5.56 10.78
CA LEU A 10 -19.05 -6.73 11.10
C LEU A 10 -17.60 -6.51 10.69
N GLN A 11 -17.36 -5.98 9.49
CA GLN A 11 -16.03 -5.65 9.01
C GLN A 11 -15.35 -4.61 9.91
N ARG A 12 -16.07 -3.56 10.34
CA ARG A 12 -15.59 -2.57 11.32
C ARG A 12 -15.31 -3.17 12.70
N PHE A 13 -16.00 -4.24 13.08
CA PHE A 13 -15.81 -4.93 14.35
C PHE A 13 -14.56 -5.82 14.31
N VAL A 14 -14.42 -6.66 13.29
CA VAL A 14 -13.24 -7.50 13.07
C VAL A 14 -11.99 -6.63 12.91
N ASP A 15 -12.08 -5.56 12.11
CA ASP A 15 -11.01 -4.57 11.97
C ASP A 15 -10.62 -3.94 13.31
N ARG A 16 -11.59 -3.64 14.18
CA ARG A 16 -11.31 -3.09 15.51
C ARG A 16 -10.59 -4.11 16.39
N LEU A 17 -11.00 -5.38 16.37
CA LEU A 17 -10.34 -6.45 17.13
C LEU A 17 -8.92 -6.70 16.63
N VAL A 18 -8.72 -6.82 15.32
CA VAL A 18 -7.40 -6.98 14.72
C VAL A 18 -6.52 -5.75 15.00
N ARG A 19 -7.07 -4.53 14.90
CA ARG A 19 -6.36 -3.29 15.29
C ARG A 19 -6.00 -3.28 16.77
N ARG A 20 -6.84 -3.83 17.65
CA ARG A 20 -6.61 -3.87 19.11
C ARG A 20 -5.56 -4.94 19.48
N ALA A 21 -5.55 -6.07 18.78
CA ALA A 21 -4.56 -7.14 18.94
C ALA A 21 -3.19 -6.79 18.35
N ARG A 22 -3.14 -6.02 17.26
CA ARG A 22 -1.89 -5.56 16.61
C ARG A 22 -1.33 -4.25 17.16
N ARG A 23 -2.06 -3.55 18.04
CA ARG A 23 -1.63 -2.23 18.52
C ARG A 23 -0.53 -2.40 19.58
N GLY A 24 0.68 -1.96 19.23
CA GLY A 24 1.54 -1.31 20.20
C GLY A 24 0.83 -0.12 20.88
N ARG A 25 1.45 0.49 21.89
CA ARG A 25 0.84 1.57 22.67
C ARG A 25 0.10 2.59 21.81
N ALA A 26 -1.09 2.99 22.28
CA ALA A 26 -1.87 4.02 21.62
C ALA A 26 -0.98 5.24 21.37
N PRO A 27 -0.87 5.70 20.12
CA PRO A 27 0.11 6.71 19.79
C PRO A 27 -0.27 8.05 20.43
N THR A 28 0.72 8.75 20.99
CA THR A 28 0.54 9.92 21.84
C THR A 28 -0.36 10.98 21.18
N PRO A 29 -1.37 11.51 21.89
CA PRO A 29 -2.17 12.65 21.44
C PRO A 29 -1.30 13.86 21.09
N GLY A 30 -1.77 14.73 20.20
CA GLY A 30 -1.13 16.02 19.90
C GLY A 30 -0.01 16.01 18.85
N ARG A 31 0.46 14.84 18.38
CA ARG A 31 1.45 14.77 17.28
C ARG A 31 0.77 14.61 15.92
N ARG A 32 1.16 15.44 14.95
CA ARG A 32 0.78 15.30 13.53
C ARG A 32 1.31 13.98 12.98
N ARG A 33 0.55 13.35 12.08
CA ARG A 33 0.90 12.06 11.46
C ARG A 33 0.60 12.12 9.98
N LEU A 34 1.35 11.33 9.22
CA LEU A 34 1.19 11.17 7.80
C LEU A 34 0.61 9.77 7.53
N LEU A 35 -0.44 9.73 6.71
CA LEU A 35 -0.92 8.50 6.07
C LEU A 35 -0.91 8.76 4.56
N VAL A 36 -0.18 7.92 3.84
CA VAL A 36 -0.18 7.91 2.39
C VAL A 36 -0.89 6.64 1.93
N VAL A 37 -1.85 6.78 1.03
CA VAL A 37 -2.56 5.65 0.40
C VAL A 37 -2.28 5.72 -1.09
N GLN A 38 -1.61 4.69 -1.62
CA GLN A 38 -1.38 4.52 -3.05
C GLN A 38 -2.40 3.51 -3.58
N ILE A 39 -3.16 3.91 -4.61
CA ILE A 39 -4.01 3.00 -5.38
C ILE A 39 -3.27 2.73 -6.69
N ASP A 40 -2.74 1.52 -6.83
CA ASP A 40 -1.95 1.16 -8.01
C ASP A 40 -2.83 1.17 -9.28
N GLY A 41 -2.29 1.68 -10.37
CA GLY A 41 -3.00 1.79 -11.66
C GLY A 41 -4.19 2.76 -11.71
N LEU A 42 -4.45 3.57 -10.67
CA LEU A 42 -5.56 4.53 -10.69
C LEU A 42 -5.26 5.70 -11.62
N SER A 43 -5.91 5.73 -12.78
CA SER A 43 -5.83 6.89 -13.68
C SER A 43 -6.71 8.04 -13.18
N ARG A 44 -6.33 9.26 -13.56
CA ARG A 44 -7.12 10.47 -13.28
C ARG A 44 -8.53 10.37 -13.86
N GLY A 45 -8.66 9.90 -15.09
CA GLY A 45 -9.96 9.79 -15.76
C GLY A 45 -10.91 8.83 -15.04
N VAL A 46 -10.41 7.69 -14.56
CA VAL A 46 -11.20 6.74 -13.76
C VAL A 46 -11.65 7.36 -12.44
N LEU A 47 -10.78 8.11 -11.76
CA LEU A 47 -11.12 8.82 -10.54
C LEU A 47 -12.21 9.88 -10.76
N GLU A 48 -12.08 10.69 -11.80
CA GLU A 48 -13.05 11.74 -12.15
C GLU A 48 -14.41 11.15 -12.53
N GLN A 49 -14.43 10.08 -13.34
CA GLN A 49 -15.65 9.36 -13.69
C GLN A 49 -16.35 8.80 -12.44
N ALA A 50 -15.62 8.11 -11.56
CA ALA A 50 -16.19 7.53 -10.35
C ALA A 50 -16.75 8.59 -9.38
N LEU A 51 -16.15 9.78 -9.33
CA LEU A 51 -16.68 10.93 -8.58
C LEU A 51 -17.98 11.47 -9.20
N ALA A 52 -18.02 11.61 -10.53
CA ALA A 52 -19.18 12.10 -11.26
C ALA A 52 -20.40 11.17 -11.12
N GLU A 53 -20.17 9.86 -11.19
CA GLU A 53 -21.20 8.83 -11.03
C GLU A 53 -21.61 8.60 -9.56
N GLY A 54 -21.03 9.34 -8.60
CA GLY A 54 -21.38 9.24 -7.18
C GLY A 54 -20.88 7.98 -6.48
N ARG A 55 -19.95 7.22 -7.09
CA ARG A 55 -19.39 5.97 -6.54
C ARG A 55 -18.39 6.21 -5.40
N MET A 56 -17.94 7.44 -5.19
CA MET A 56 -16.98 7.82 -4.14
C MET A 56 -17.52 8.91 -3.19
N PRO A 57 -18.60 8.65 -2.44
CA PRO A 57 -19.32 9.68 -1.68
C PRO A 57 -18.47 10.31 -0.55
N PHE A 58 -17.58 9.55 0.06
CA PHE A 58 -16.64 10.07 1.06
C PHE A 58 -15.65 11.07 0.44
N LEU A 59 -15.04 10.69 -0.69
CA LEU A 59 -14.02 11.49 -1.35
C LEU A 59 -14.62 12.80 -1.90
N ARG A 60 -15.79 12.70 -2.53
CA ARG A 60 -16.57 13.86 -2.99
C ARG A 60 -16.85 14.85 -1.85
N ARG A 61 -17.29 14.35 -0.69
CA ARG A 61 -17.60 15.20 0.47
C ARG A 61 -16.37 15.96 0.99
N VAL A 62 -15.20 15.32 1.07
CA VAL A 62 -13.99 16.00 1.58
C VAL A 62 -13.44 17.01 0.58
N ILE A 63 -13.57 16.74 -0.73
CA ILE A 63 -13.20 17.69 -1.78
C ILE A 63 -14.11 18.92 -1.72
N GLU A 64 -15.43 18.72 -1.68
CA GLU A 64 -16.41 19.82 -1.71
C GLU A 64 -16.47 20.63 -0.41
N ARG A 65 -16.33 19.99 0.76
CA ARG A 65 -16.64 20.63 2.06
C ARG A 65 -15.43 20.83 2.97
N ALA A 66 -14.38 20.04 2.81
CA ALA A 66 -13.19 20.11 3.68
C ALA A 66 -12.00 20.81 3.00
N GLY A 67 -12.17 21.35 1.79
CA GLY A 67 -11.15 22.11 1.07
C GLY A 67 -10.04 21.26 0.46
N TRP A 68 -10.24 19.95 0.33
CA TRP A 68 -9.25 19.05 -0.29
C TRP A 68 -9.22 19.27 -1.79
N ARG A 69 -8.03 19.16 -2.40
CA ARG A 69 -7.81 19.38 -3.82
C ARG A 69 -7.26 18.14 -4.49
N VAL A 70 -7.76 17.86 -5.69
CA VAL A 70 -7.19 16.84 -6.57
C VAL A 70 -6.08 17.50 -7.38
N HIS A 71 -4.86 16.99 -7.24
CA HIS A 71 -3.71 17.46 -8.01
C HIS A 71 -3.31 16.38 -9.02
N PRO A 72 -3.23 16.69 -10.32
CA PRO A 72 -2.68 15.76 -11.29
C PRO A 72 -1.20 15.54 -10.98
N MET A 73 -0.76 14.29 -11.06
CA MET A 73 0.62 13.89 -10.82
C MET A 73 1.17 13.24 -12.08
N PHE A 74 2.29 13.77 -12.58
CA PHE A 74 3.06 13.11 -13.63
C PHE A 74 4.09 12.20 -12.99
N VAL A 75 3.99 10.90 -13.23
CA VAL A 75 4.85 9.87 -12.61
C VAL A 75 6.14 9.60 -13.39
N GLY A 76 6.32 10.23 -14.56
CA GLY A 76 7.48 10.00 -15.42
C GLY A 76 7.38 8.71 -16.25
N LEU A 77 8.41 8.49 -17.07
CA LEU A 77 8.63 7.24 -17.79
C LEU A 77 9.88 6.56 -17.23
N PRO A 78 9.84 5.24 -16.95
CA PRO A 78 8.68 4.38 -17.08
C PRO A 78 7.67 4.60 -15.94
N SER A 79 6.38 4.54 -16.25
CA SER A 79 5.28 4.62 -15.27
C SER A 79 5.10 3.29 -14.52
N SER A 80 6.20 2.73 -14.01
CA SER A 80 6.21 1.46 -13.30
C SER A 80 6.13 1.68 -11.78
N THR A 81 5.44 0.80 -11.06
CA THR A 81 5.30 0.84 -9.60
C THR A 81 6.62 1.04 -8.85
N PRO A 82 7.72 0.30 -9.14
CA PRO A 82 8.99 0.52 -8.43
C PRO A 82 9.59 1.90 -8.74
N SER A 83 9.62 2.33 -10.01
CA SER A 83 10.17 3.65 -10.36
C SER A 83 9.39 4.76 -9.64
N PHE A 84 8.07 4.73 -9.71
CA PHE A 84 7.21 5.68 -9.00
C PHE A 84 7.45 5.67 -7.48
N GLN A 85 7.44 4.49 -6.85
CA GLN A 85 7.57 4.39 -5.39
C GLN A 85 8.92 4.90 -4.91
N LEU A 86 10.01 4.57 -5.60
CA LEU A 86 11.33 5.05 -5.19
C LEU A 86 11.42 6.58 -5.30
N ALA A 87 10.89 7.15 -6.39
CA ALA A 87 10.83 8.60 -6.57
C ALA A 87 9.98 9.28 -5.49
N ALA A 88 8.78 8.75 -5.22
CA ALA A 88 7.85 9.31 -4.24
C ALA A 88 8.35 9.18 -2.79
N MET A 89 9.02 8.07 -2.45
CA MET A 89 9.47 7.81 -1.09
C MET A 89 10.79 8.50 -0.74
N TYR A 90 11.69 8.69 -1.71
CA TYR A 90 13.05 9.20 -1.47
C TYR A 90 13.38 10.50 -2.21
N GLY A 91 12.49 10.99 -3.08
CA GLY A 91 12.71 12.21 -3.87
C GLY A 91 13.88 12.08 -4.85
N VAL A 92 14.09 10.89 -5.41
CA VAL A 92 15.18 10.57 -6.35
C VAL A 92 14.67 10.41 -7.78
N ARG A 93 15.58 10.46 -8.75
CA ARG A 93 15.31 10.02 -10.12
C ARG A 93 15.74 8.54 -10.25
N PRO A 94 14.80 7.59 -10.26
CA PRO A 94 15.11 6.17 -10.29
C PRO A 94 15.69 5.73 -11.65
N ASP A 95 16.78 4.96 -11.63
CA ASP A 95 17.29 4.20 -12.78
C ASP A 95 16.66 2.79 -12.74
N ILE A 96 15.34 2.74 -12.91
CA ILE A 96 14.56 1.49 -12.88
C ILE A 96 13.72 1.44 -14.17
N PRO A 97 14.05 0.56 -15.13
CA PRO A 97 13.36 0.52 -16.42
C PRO A 97 12.03 -0.24 -16.37
N GLY A 98 11.79 -1.05 -15.34
CA GLY A 98 10.55 -1.80 -15.19
C GLY A 98 10.57 -2.75 -14.00
N PHE A 99 9.55 -3.62 -13.92
CA PHE A 99 9.38 -4.55 -12.80
C PHE A 99 10.34 -5.76 -12.83
N HIS A 100 10.84 -6.08 -14.02
CA HIS A 100 11.87 -7.07 -14.29
C HIS A 100 12.82 -6.48 -15.32
N TYR A 101 14.13 -6.54 -15.06
CA TYR A 101 15.13 -6.07 -16.01
C TYR A 101 16.49 -6.72 -15.77
N HIS A 102 17.34 -6.71 -16.80
CA HIS A 102 18.72 -7.17 -16.70
C HIS A 102 19.65 -6.00 -16.36
N ASP A 103 20.31 -6.03 -15.20
CA ASP A 103 21.34 -5.06 -14.82
C ASP A 103 22.68 -5.46 -15.45
N LYS A 104 23.03 -4.81 -16.56
CA LYS A 104 24.31 -5.04 -17.26
C LYS A 104 25.55 -4.75 -16.40
N ARG A 105 25.43 -3.89 -15.39
CA ARG A 105 26.55 -3.50 -14.51
C ARG A 105 26.90 -4.64 -13.56
N GLN A 106 25.88 -5.41 -13.13
CA GLN A 106 26.03 -6.56 -12.25
C GLN A 106 25.96 -7.90 -12.98
N ARG A 107 25.57 -7.90 -14.27
CA ARG A 107 25.32 -9.08 -15.11
C ARG A 107 24.29 -10.03 -14.51
N GLU A 108 23.24 -9.45 -13.92
CA GLU A 108 22.19 -10.19 -13.22
C GLU A 108 20.81 -9.64 -13.56
N ASP A 109 19.80 -10.50 -13.51
CA ASP A 109 18.41 -10.07 -13.59
C ASP A 109 17.92 -9.57 -12.24
N VAL A 110 17.24 -8.44 -12.25
CA VAL A 110 16.53 -7.86 -11.11
C VAL A 110 15.04 -8.10 -11.32
N TYR A 111 14.42 -8.83 -10.39
CA TYR A 111 12.98 -9.11 -10.40
C TYR A 111 12.40 -8.77 -9.04
N PHE A 112 11.57 -7.74 -8.92
CA PHE A 112 11.13 -7.23 -7.61
C PHE A 112 10.41 -8.23 -6.69
N PRO A 113 9.65 -9.22 -7.20
CA PRO A 113 9.11 -10.30 -6.37
C PRO A 113 10.17 -11.28 -5.85
N ARG A 114 11.36 -11.31 -6.45
CA ARG A 114 12.48 -12.10 -5.97
C ARG A 114 12.99 -11.48 -4.67
N ALA A 115 13.11 -12.33 -3.66
CA ALA A 115 13.57 -11.90 -2.34
C ALA A 115 14.95 -11.23 -2.43
N GLY A 116 15.09 -10.05 -1.82
CA GLY A 116 16.35 -9.31 -1.72
C GLY A 116 16.59 -8.28 -2.83
N ASP A 117 16.02 -8.46 -4.02
CA ASP A 117 16.25 -7.54 -5.15
C ASP A 117 15.75 -6.13 -4.86
N ALA A 118 14.52 -5.99 -4.34
CA ALA A 118 13.99 -4.68 -3.97
C ALA A 118 14.84 -3.99 -2.89
N ALA A 119 15.30 -4.73 -1.87
CA ALA A 119 16.14 -4.18 -0.81
C ALA A 119 17.55 -3.79 -1.30
N ARG A 120 18.09 -4.47 -2.31
CA ARG A 120 19.36 -4.11 -2.97
C ARG A 120 19.18 -2.81 -3.78
N VAL A 121 18.14 -2.74 -4.61
CA VAL A 121 17.84 -1.57 -5.44
C VAL A 121 17.54 -0.34 -4.57
N GLU A 122 16.74 -0.50 -3.53
CA GLU A 122 16.41 0.57 -2.58
C GLU A 122 17.66 1.17 -1.95
N ARG A 123 18.55 0.32 -1.40
CA ARG A 123 19.80 0.79 -0.79
C ARG A 123 20.71 1.51 -1.79
N ALA A 124 20.85 0.96 -2.99
CA ALA A 124 21.71 1.52 -4.03
C ALA A 124 21.20 2.88 -4.52
N GLN A 125 19.89 2.99 -4.81
CA GLN A 125 19.34 4.16 -5.47
C GLN A 125 18.77 5.22 -4.52
N ALA A 126 18.41 4.87 -3.28
CA ALA A 126 18.05 5.86 -2.27
C ALA A 126 19.20 6.84 -1.98
N SER A 127 20.45 6.48 -2.31
CA SER A 127 21.62 7.38 -2.26
C SER A 127 21.80 8.04 -0.88
N GLY A 128 21.58 7.28 0.19
CA GLY A 128 21.67 7.77 1.58
C GLY A 128 20.53 8.70 2.03
N ARG A 129 19.51 8.92 1.19
CA ARG A 129 18.37 9.77 1.55
C ARG A 129 17.46 9.07 2.55
N ARG A 130 16.90 9.91 3.43
CA ARG A 130 15.86 9.53 4.37
C ARG A 130 14.54 9.32 3.64
N GLY A 131 13.90 8.19 3.88
CA GLY A 131 12.62 7.88 3.27
C GLY A 131 11.47 8.62 3.98
N ILE A 132 10.40 8.94 3.25
CA ILE A 132 9.26 9.72 3.76
C ILE A 132 8.51 9.05 4.93
N VAL A 133 8.66 7.74 5.11
CA VAL A 133 8.06 6.96 6.20
C VAL A 133 9.10 6.38 7.16
N GLU A 134 10.28 6.99 7.24
CA GLU A 134 11.34 6.58 8.16
C GLU A 134 10.85 6.54 9.62
N GLY A 135 11.12 5.43 10.31
CA GLY A 135 10.63 5.18 11.68
C GLY A 135 9.14 4.88 11.78
N GLY A 136 8.43 4.85 10.65
CA GLY A 136 7.02 4.50 10.52
C GLY A 136 6.80 3.08 10.03
N ALA A 137 5.69 2.91 9.29
CA ALA A 137 5.26 1.63 8.73
C ALA A 137 4.93 1.76 7.24
N CYS A 138 5.21 0.73 6.47
CA CYS A 138 4.91 0.60 5.05
C CYS A 138 4.28 -0.76 4.77
N TYR A 139 3.27 -0.83 3.90
CA TYR A 139 2.52 -2.05 3.63
C TYR A 139 2.23 -2.18 2.14
N GLY A 140 2.48 -3.37 1.57
CA GLY A 140 2.11 -3.68 0.19
C GLY A 140 2.91 -2.91 -0.88
N CYS A 141 4.06 -2.33 -0.52
CA CYS A 141 4.93 -1.62 -1.45
C CYS A 141 6.05 -2.52 -1.99
N VAL A 142 6.75 -2.07 -3.04
CA VAL A 142 7.99 -2.69 -3.49
C VAL A 142 9.12 -2.35 -2.53
N PHE A 143 9.20 -1.07 -2.13
CA PHE A 143 10.22 -0.51 -1.25
C PHE A 143 9.65 -0.20 0.13
N THR A 144 10.53 -0.13 1.13
CA THR A 144 10.18 0.14 2.52
C THR A 144 9.96 1.62 2.81
N GLY A 145 10.58 2.53 2.04
CA GLY A 145 10.52 3.97 2.30
C GLY A 145 11.17 4.35 3.64
N GLY A 146 12.09 3.53 4.15
CA GLY A 146 12.74 3.68 5.44
C GLY A 146 11.93 3.17 6.64
N ALA A 147 10.77 2.53 6.41
CA ALA A 147 9.91 2.05 7.49
C ALA A 147 10.54 0.88 8.27
N LEU A 148 10.41 0.94 9.61
CA LEU A 148 10.84 -0.13 10.51
C LEU A 148 9.87 -1.32 10.50
N GLN A 149 8.58 -1.05 10.26
CA GLN A 149 7.53 -2.07 10.12
C GLN A 149 7.10 -2.16 8.66
N ASN A 150 7.32 -3.31 8.01
CA ASN A 150 7.20 -3.45 6.55
C ASN A 150 6.42 -4.71 6.11
N LEU A 151 5.32 -5.01 6.81
CA LEU A 151 4.50 -6.20 6.54
C LEU A 151 4.00 -6.21 5.08
N PHE A 152 4.20 -7.33 4.37
CA PHE A 152 3.78 -7.52 2.97
C PHE A 152 4.45 -6.62 1.91
N THR A 153 5.64 -6.07 2.19
CA THR A 153 6.46 -5.40 1.16
C THR A 153 7.27 -6.45 0.38
N PHE A 154 7.35 -6.37 -0.95
CA PHE A 154 8.09 -7.36 -1.77
C PHE A 154 9.57 -7.49 -1.35
N ALA A 155 10.17 -6.40 -0.85
CA ALA A 155 11.52 -6.39 -0.27
C ALA A 155 11.74 -7.42 0.86
N ILE A 156 10.69 -7.84 1.58
CA ILE A 156 10.82 -8.54 2.86
C ILE A 156 9.97 -9.81 2.96
N MET A 157 9.42 -10.31 1.84
CA MET A 157 8.62 -11.54 1.82
C MET A 157 9.33 -12.76 2.49
N LYS A 158 10.67 -12.75 2.64
CA LYS A 158 11.44 -13.79 3.35
C LYS A 158 12.10 -13.42 4.69
N ARG A 159 12.04 -12.17 5.19
CA ARG A 159 12.66 -11.80 6.50
C ARG A 159 11.85 -10.75 7.27
N PRO A 160 10.72 -11.11 7.91
CA PRO A 160 9.89 -10.15 8.63
C PRO A 160 10.69 -9.46 9.74
N SER A 161 11.05 -8.20 9.49
CA SER A 161 11.62 -7.29 10.48
C SER A 161 10.46 -6.58 11.18
N GLY A 162 9.89 -7.23 12.20
CA GLY A 162 8.77 -6.66 12.96
C GLY A 162 8.12 -7.66 13.91
N SER A 163 8.73 -7.81 15.09
CA SER A 163 8.21 -8.39 16.34
C SER A 163 7.07 -9.43 16.26
N GLY A 164 7.44 -10.71 16.35
CA GLY A 164 6.67 -11.75 17.03
C GLY A 164 5.69 -12.56 16.19
N LEU A 165 5.52 -13.83 16.60
CA LEU A 165 4.53 -14.81 16.11
C LEU A 165 3.13 -14.20 15.88
N LEU A 166 2.75 -13.21 16.69
CA LEU A 166 1.49 -12.47 16.57
C LEU A 166 1.38 -11.66 15.27
N ALA A 167 2.46 -11.06 14.76
CA ALA A 167 2.43 -10.31 13.50
C ALA A 167 2.24 -11.24 12.28
N ALA A 168 2.83 -12.44 12.34
CA ALA A 168 2.68 -13.50 11.35
C ALA A 168 1.29 -14.15 11.39
N LEU A 169 0.81 -14.53 12.59
CA LEU A 169 -0.55 -15.07 12.77
C LEU A 169 -1.62 -14.08 12.31
N SER A 170 -1.46 -12.81 12.67
CA SER A 170 -2.42 -11.80 12.25
C SER A 170 -2.34 -11.52 10.74
N ALA A 171 -1.20 -11.74 10.08
CA ALA A 171 -1.08 -11.66 8.62
C ALA A 171 -1.91 -12.77 7.96
N ILE A 172 -1.83 -13.99 8.50
CA ILE A 172 -2.64 -15.13 8.07
C ILE A 172 -4.13 -14.85 8.27
N ILE A 173 -4.53 -14.33 9.44
CA ILE A 173 -5.94 -14.01 9.72
C ILE A 173 -6.48 -12.96 8.73
N VAL A 174 -5.71 -11.91 8.45
CA VAL A 174 -6.10 -10.88 7.48
C VAL A 174 -6.21 -11.47 6.07
N LEU A 175 -5.25 -12.29 5.65
CA LEU A 175 -5.30 -12.95 4.35
C LEU A 175 -6.50 -13.88 4.20
N LEU A 176 -6.78 -14.70 5.23
CA LEU A 176 -7.96 -15.58 5.25
C LEU A 176 -9.26 -14.79 5.18
N TRP A 177 -9.36 -13.68 5.93
CA TRP A 177 -10.51 -12.80 5.88
C TRP A 177 -10.71 -12.16 4.50
N VAL A 178 -9.63 -11.67 3.89
CA VAL A 178 -9.67 -11.09 2.54
C VAL A 178 -10.06 -12.15 1.52
N ALA A 179 -9.46 -13.34 1.57
CA ALA A 179 -9.78 -14.45 0.68
C ALA A 179 -11.26 -14.85 0.79
N LEU A 180 -11.76 -15.05 2.02
CA LEU A 180 -13.17 -15.35 2.27
C LEU A 180 -14.09 -14.26 1.69
N LYS A 181 -13.78 -13.00 1.97
CA LYS A 181 -14.57 -11.87 1.46
C LYS A 181 -14.59 -11.83 -0.06
N SER A 182 -13.42 -11.96 -0.70
CA SER A 182 -13.31 -11.98 -2.15
C SER A 182 -14.10 -13.13 -2.75
N THR A 183 -14.02 -14.33 -2.18
CA THR A 183 -14.82 -15.48 -2.63
C THR A 183 -16.32 -15.22 -2.52
N VAL A 184 -16.79 -14.68 -1.39
CA VAL A 184 -18.22 -14.35 -1.20
C VAL A 184 -18.68 -13.31 -2.22
N ILE A 185 -17.92 -12.23 -2.43
CA ILE A 185 -18.26 -11.21 -3.43
C ILE A 185 -18.30 -11.83 -4.83
N THR A 186 -17.28 -12.61 -5.20
CA THR A 186 -17.23 -13.28 -6.50
C THR A 186 -18.43 -14.20 -6.71
N VAL A 187 -18.83 -14.99 -5.70
CA VAL A 187 -20.01 -15.87 -5.78
C VAL A 187 -21.30 -15.06 -5.91
N VAL A 188 -21.44 -13.96 -5.18
CA VAL A 188 -22.62 -13.07 -5.27
C VAL A 188 -22.70 -12.42 -6.65
N GLU A 189 -21.59 -11.95 -7.21
CA GLU A 189 -21.56 -11.36 -8.55
C GLU A 189 -21.85 -12.42 -9.62
N LEU A 190 -21.29 -13.63 -9.51
CA LEU A 190 -21.60 -14.75 -10.41
C LEU A 190 -23.06 -15.19 -10.34
N ALA A 191 -23.71 -15.12 -9.17
CA ALA A 191 -25.12 -15.47 -9.01
C ALA A 191 -26.07 -14.35 -9.46
N ARG A 192 -25.57 -13.12 -9.67
CA ARG A 192 -26.33 -11.98 -10.21
C ARG A 192 -26.18 -11.83 -11.73
N ALA A 193 -25.17 -12.45 -12.32
CA ALA A 193 -24.94 -12.51 -13.77
C ALA A 193 -25.81 -13.58 -14.44
#